data_AF-A0A0H5S8V5-F1
#
_entry.id   AF-A0A0H5S8V5-F1
#
_cell.length_a   1.000
_cell.length_b   1.000
_cell.length_c   1.000
_cell.angle_alpha   90.00
_cell.angle_beta   90.00
_cell.angle_gamma   90.00
#
_symmetry.space_group_name_H-M   'P 1'
#
loop_
_entity.id
_entity.type
_entity.pdbx_description
1 polymer ?
#
loop_
_entity_poly.entity_id
_entity_poly.type
_entity_poly.pdbx_seq_one_letter_code
_entity_poly.pdbx_strand_id
1 'polypeptide(L)'
;MMYLDLKPCNPNERNQCPKNFACRRSRLSRSGFEELELSPQIFPQFPAFSLDYVNISNFDLEHPAPVVHLGDEIQVLNYPNYLTANIQAFQFQSAIPTSGGYLHVISLIGNVTARPIALLIDYDIPSTGSASVNIENISDSKHRFLGYISNGTVPLQDTYRQQYVVIVYKTETPLSDQANVTADVIHFIDQISYFISNSATGHALGKPIAGLFFYKEKLTNE
;
A
#
# COMPACT_ATOMS: atom_id res chain seq x y z
N MET A 1 28.42 18.92 -10.86
CA MET A 1 28.37 17.68 -11.66
C MET A 1 28.38 16.52 -10.67
N MET A 2 27.23 15.97 -10.30
CA MET A 2 27.14 14.83 -9.37
C MET A 2 26.88 13.56 -10.18
N TYR A 3 27.86 12.66 -10.15
CA TYR A 3 27.72 11.28 -10.61
C TYR A 3 26.79 10.55 -9.62
N LEU A 4 25.68 10.01 -10.11
CA LEU A 4 24.77 9.20 -9.33
C LEU A 4 24.99 7.73 -9.66
N ASP A 5 25.31 6.95 -8.62
CA ASP A 5 25.62 5.52 -8.68
C ASP A 5 24.30 4.72 -8.72
N LEU A 6 24.05 4.01 -9.82
CA LEU A 6 22.77 3.35 -10.16
C LEU A 6 22.69 1.89 -9.64
N LYS A 7 23.10 1.62 -8.40
CA LYS A 7 23.03 0.27 -7.83
C LYS A 7 21.67 -0.01 -7.16
N PRO A 8 21.16 -1.25 -7.23
CA PRO A 8 19.97 -1.66 -6.49
C PRO A 8 20.15 -1.45 -4.98
N CYS A 9 19.11 -0.93 -4.29
CA CYS A 9 19.16 -0.57 -2.87
C CYS A 9 19.70 -1.72 -2.01
N ASN A 10 20.92 -1.58 -1.49
CA ASN A 10 21.43 -2.46 -0.43
C ASN A 10 20.84 -2.00 0.92
N PRO A 11 20.00 -2.81 1.60
CA PRO A 11 19.32 -2.42 2.83
C PRO A 11 20.26 -2.23 4.04
N ASN A 12 21.55 -2.48 3.88
CA ASN A 12 22.59 -2.29 4.89
C ASN A 12 23.47 -1.05 4.63
N GLU A 13 23.26 -0.32 3.54
CA GLU A 13 24.04 0.86 3.17
C GLU A 13 23.15 2.10 3.01
N ARG A 14 23.48 3.18 3.73
CA ARG A 14 22.58 4.33 4.00
C ARG A 14 22.26 5.23 2.79
N ASN A 15 22.92 5.03 1.63
CA ASN A 15 23.04 6.05 0.57
C ASN A 15 22.73 5.56 -0.86
N GLN A 16 21.96 4.49 -1.05
CA GLN A 16 21.77 3.87 -2.39
C GLN A 16 20.34 3.95 -2.93
N CYS A 17 19.68 5.08 -2.76
CA CYS A 17 18.36 5.27 -3.37
C CYS A 17 18.51 5.86 -4.76
N PRO A 18 17.56 5.60 -5.68
CA PRO A 18 17.57 6.22 -7.00
C PRO A 18 17.66 7.75 -6.89
N LYS A 19 18.12 8.41 -7.95
CA LYS A 19 18.19 9.88 -8.01
C LYS A 19 16.84 10.48 -7.58
N ASN A 20 16.88 11.47 -6.68
CA ASN A 20 15.73 12.15 -6.06
C ASN A 20 15.02 11.38 -4.92
N PHE A 21 15.59 10.26 -4.46
CA PHE A 21 15.09 9.50 -3.31
C PHE A 21 16.14 9.39 -2.21
N ALA A 22 15.68 9.29 -0.97
CA ALA A 22 16.46 8.81 0.16
C ALA A 22 15.62 7.80 0.95
N CYS A 23 16.27 6.75 1.42
CA CYS A 23 15.62 5.61 2.05
C CYS A 23 16.17 5.51 3.46
N ARG A 24 15.31 5.74 4.45
CA ARG A 24 15.65 5.48 5.84
C ARG A 24 14.93 4.22 6.27
N ARG A 25 15.70 3.21 6.68
CA ARG A 25 15.13 2.01 7.30
C ARG A 25 14.53 2.41 8.64
N SER A 26 13.22 2.40 8.77
CA SER A 26 12.59 2.59 10.08
C SER A 26 12.87 1.37 10.96
N ARG A 27 12.86 1.58 12.28
CA ARG A 27 13.02 0.52 13.27
C ARG A 27 11.71 -0.23 13.53
N LEU A 28 10.65 0.08 12.78
CA LEU A 28 9.32 -0.45 13.02
C LEU A 28 9.25 -1.90 12.56
N SER A 29 8.94 -2.79 13.50
CA SER A 29 8.83 -4.22 13.25
C SER A 29 7.38 -4.59 12.90
N ARG A 30 7.06 -5.88 12.90
CA ARG A 30 5.68 -6.38 12.79
C ARG A 30 4.76 -5.84 13.90
N SER A 31 5.33 -5.45 15.05
CA SER A 31 4.66 -4.68 16.12
C SER A 31 4.15 -3.31 15.66
N GLY A 32 4.61 -2.80 14.52
CA GLY A 32 4.22 -1.49 14.01
C GLY A 32 2.73 -1.33 13.79
N PHE A 33 1.98 -2.38 13.47
CA PHE A 33 0.51 -2.28 13.38
C PHE A 33 -0.15 -2.00 14.74
N GLU A 34 0.44 -2.45 15.84
CA GLU A 34 0.00 -2.17 17.21
C GLU A 34 0.52 -0.80 17.67
N GLU A 35 1.81 -0.51 17.47
CA GLU A 35 2.45 0.76 17.84
C GLU A 35 1.84 1.97 17.11
N LEU A 36 1.36 1.77 15.89
CA LEU A 36 0.69 2.79 15.08
C LEU A 36 -0.83 2.80 15.26
N GLU A 37 -1.35 2.00 16.20
CA GLU A 37 -2.78 1.87 16.50
C GLU A 37 -3.65 1.51 15.28
N LEU A 38 -3.05 0.91 14.24
CA LEU A 38 -3.76 0.47 13.04
C LEU A 38 -4.68 -0.73 13.35
N SER A 39 -4.22 -1.61 14.23
CA SER A 39 -5.01 -2.71 14.77
C SER A 39 -5.09 -2.61 16.30
N PRO A 40 -6.26 -2.83 16.92
CA PRO A 40 -7.53 -3.22 16.31
C PRO A 40 -8.40 -2.04 15.80
N GLN A 41 -7.95 -0.79 15.91
CA GLN A 41 -8.83 0.37 15.73
C GLN A 41 -9.34 0.54 14.29
N ILE A 42 -8.47 0.37 13.29
CA ILE A 42 -8.83 0.47 11.87
C ILE A 42 -9.11 -0.92 11.30
N PHE A 43 -8.19 -1.85 11.55
CA PHE A 43 -8.32 -3.24 11.15
C PHE A 43 -8.62 -4.09 12.36
N PRO A 44 -9.81 -4.71 12.45
CA PRO A 44 -10.26 -5.42 13.65
C PRO A 44 -9.41 -6.66 13.98
N GLN A 45 -8.61 -7.15 13.02
CA GLN A 45 -7.65 -8.24 13.23
C GLN A 45 -6.30 -7.88 12.60
N PHE A 46 -5.23 -8.34 13.24
CA PHE A 46 -3.86 -8.18 12.72
C PHE A 46 -3.65 -9.04 11.46
N PRO A 47 -2.86 -8.56 10.48
CA PRO A 47 -2.41 -9.39 9.38
C PRO A 47 -1.67 -10.64 9.87
N ALA A 48 -2.10 -11.79 9.38
CA ALA A 48 -1.55 -13.09 9.80
C ALA A 48 -0.05 -13.24 9.46
N PHE A 49 0.46 -12.48 8.49
CA PHE A 49 1.85 -12.44 8.05
C PHE A 49 2.28 -11.03 7.60
N SER A 50 3.57 -10.84 7.33
CA SER A 50 4.10 -9.62 6.71
C SER A 50 4.40 -9.86 5.24
N LEU A 51 4.30 -8.79 4.46
CA LEU A 51 4.90 -8.73 3.13
C LEU A 51 6.39 -8.45 3.27
N ASP A 52 7.19 -9.03 2.37
CA ASP A 52 8.62 -8.77 2.26
C ASP A 52 8.86 -7.39 1.63
N TYR A 53 8.22 -7.15 0.49
CA TYR A 53 8.26 -5.87 -0.20
C TYR A 53 6.98 -5.60 -1.01
N VAL A 54 6.81 -4.33 -1.40
CA VAL A 54 5.91 -3.87 -2.46
C VAL A 54 6.68 -3.06 -3.51
N ASN A 55 6.23 -3.16 -4.76
CA ASN A 55 6.58 -2.22 -5.81
C ASN A 55 5.43 -1.25 -5.98
N ILE A 56 5.75 0.02 -6.03
CA ILE A 56 4.78 1.10 -6.24
C ILE A 56 4.95 1.68 -7.64
N SER A 57 3.88 2.27 -8.18
CA SER A 57 3.92 2.94 -9.47
C SER A 57 4.93 4.07 -9.50
N ASN A 58 5.59 4.21 -10.66
CA ASN A 58 6.57 5.27 -10.88
C ASN A 58 5.94 6.65 -10.68
N PHE A 59 6.72 7.55 -10.09
CA PHE A 59 6.29 8.93 -9.85
C PHE A 59 6.41 9.81 -11.10
N ASP A 60 7.29 9.42 -12.03
CA ASP A 60 7.42 10.01 -13.35
C ASP A 60 7.89 8.92 -14.36
N LEU A 61 8.16 9.32 -15.60
CA LEU A 61 8.63 8.43 -16.66
C LEU A 61 10.17 8.25 -16.68
N GLU A 62 10.91 9.08 -15.95
CA GLU A 62 12.39 9.15 -16.03
C GLU A 62 13.08 8.48 -14.83
N HIS A 63 12.38 8.33 -13.71
CA HIS A 63 12.88 7.89 -12.41
C HIS A 63 11.94 6.81 -11.86
N PRO A 64 12.27 5.53 -12.05
CA PRO A 64 11.45 4.44 -11.52
C PRO A 64 11.41 4.50 -10.00
N ALA A 65 10.26 4.15 -9.43
CA ALA A 65 10.11 4.10 -7.98
C ALA A 65 10.95 2.94 -7.39
N PRO A 66 11.51 3.11 -6.19
CA PRO A 66 12.22 2.03 -5.52
C PRO A 66 11.26 0.93 -5.05
N VAL A 67 11.81 -0.27 -4.88
CA VAL A 67 11.15 -1.34 -4.11
C VAL A 67 11.09 -0.94 -2.64
N VAL A 68 9.95 -1.17 -1.99
CA VAL A 68 9.64 -0.68 -0.64
C VAL A 68 9.45 -1.85 0.31
N HIS A 69 10.17 -1.86 1.42
CA HIS A 69 10.06 -2.86 2.48
C HIS A 69 9.29 -2.32 3.68
N LEU A 70 8.95 -3.22 4.60
CA LEU A 70 8.30 -2.87 5.86
C LEU A 70 9.11 -1.80 6.61
N GLY A 71 8.45 -0.69 6.94
CA GLY A 71 9.05 0.40 7.67
C GLY A 71 9.99 1.27 6.84
N ASP A 72 10.13 1.09 5.54
CA ASP A 72 10.93 2.03 4.75
C ASP A 72 10.32 3.44 4.80
N GLU A 73 11.19 4.43 4.75
CA GLU A 73 10.82 5.83 4.58
C GLU A 73 11.40 6.34 3.28
N ILE A 74 10.51 6.70 2.35
CA ILE A 74 10.86 7.15 1.01
C ILE A 74 10.77 8.67 0.97
N GLN A 75 11.90 9.33 0.78
CA GLN A 75 11.92 10.77 0.54
C GLN A 75 11.77 11.04 -0.95
N VAL A 76 10.96 12.04 -1.31
CA VAL A 76 10.67 12.39 -2.71
C VAL A 76 10.92 13.88 -2.92
N LEU A 77 11.90 14.18 -3.77
CA LEU A 77 12.39 15.54 -4.03
C LEU A 77 11.66 16.15 -5.25
N ASN A 78 10.93 17.25 -5.04
CA ASN A 78 10.33 18.12 -6.07
C ASN A 78 9.55 17.45 -7.23
N TYR A 79 8.34 16.93 -6.94
CA TYR A 79 7.36 16.59 -7.99
C TYR A 79 6.04 17.36 -7.79
N PRO A 80 5.71 18.33 -8.67
CA PRO A 80 4.56 19.22 -8.50
C PRO A 80 3.20 18.56 -8.79
N ASN A 81 3.17 17.46 -9.57
CA ASN A 81 1.92 16.79 -9.99
C ASN A 81 1.65 15.50 -9.20
N TYR A 82 1.91 15.51 -7.89
CA TYR A 82 1.93 14.29 -7.10
C TYR A 82 0.54 13.82 -6.69
N LEU A 83 0.03 12.80 -7.37
CA LEU A 83 -1.11 11.98 -6.97
C LEU A 83 -0.57 10.59 -6.61
N THR A 84 -0.91 10.14 -5.40
CA THR A 84 -0.70 8.80 -4.79
C THR A 84 -0.18 7.67 -5.70
N ALA A 85 0.79 6.88 -5.23
CA ALA A 85 1.30 5.73 -5.99
C ALA A 85 0.47 4.45 -5.70
N ASN A 86 0.18 3.69 -6.76
CA ASN A 86 -0.53 2.42 -6.70
C ASN A 86 0.44 1.26 -6.45
N ILE A 87 -0.03 0.15 -5.91
CA ILE A 87 0.79 -1.08 -5.78
C ILE A 87 0.78 -1.80 -7.12
N GLN A 88 1.97 -2.07 -7.68
CA GLN A 88 2.15 -2.78 -8.95
C GLN A 88 2.56 -4.23 -8.74
N ALA A 89 3.30 -4.52 -7.67
CA ALA A 89 3.68 -5.87 -7.29
C ALA A 89 3.93 -5.98 -5.79
N PHE A 90 3.94 -7.18 -5.26
CA PHE A 90 4.29 -7.45 -3.87
C PHE A 90 4.82 -8.88 -3.69
N GLN A 91 5.55 -9.10 -2.60
CA GLN A 91 6.07 -10.41 -2.23
C GLN A 91 5.70 -10.77 -0.79
N PHE A 92 5.23 -12.00 -0.58
CA PHE A 92 5.00 -12.56 0.74
C PHE A 92 6.32 -12.97 1.40
N GLN A 93 6.49 -12.70 2.70
CA GLN A 93 7.74 -12.99 3.40
C GLN A 93 7.91 -14.47 3.74
N SER A 94 6.88 -15.12 4.29
CA SER A 94 7.02 -16.48 4.86
C SER A 94 5.82 -17.39 4.65
N ALA A 95 4.60 -16.84 4.58
CA ALA A 95 3.41 -17.63 4.26
C ALA A 95 2.85 -17.21 2.91
N ILE A 96 3.00 -18.11 1.94
CA ILE A 96 2.49 -17.93 0.59
C ILE A 96 1.04 -18.46 0.56
N PRO A 97 0.07 -17.66 0.13
CA PRO A 97 -1.31 -18.14 0.00
C PRO A 97 -1.39 -19.29 -0.99
N THR A 98 -2.24 -20.27 -0.73
CA THR A 98 -2.46 -21.39 -1.66
C THR A 98 -3.03 -20.91 -3.00
N SER A 99 -2.80 -21.68 -4.06
CA SER A 99 -3.48 -21.46 -5.35
C SER A 99 -4.99 -21.61 -5.21
N GLY A 100 -5.74 -20.88 -6.04
CA GLY A 100 -7.20 -20.86 -6.01
C GLY A 100 -7.76 -19.74 -5.12
N GLY A 101 -8.96 -19.29 -5.48
CA GLY A 101 -9.55 -18.07 -4.92
C GLY A 101 -8.91 -16.80 -5.48
N TYR A 102 -9.10 -15.69 -4.75
CA TYR A 102 -8.75 -14.35 -5.18
C TYR A 102 -8.05 -13.59 -4.07
N LEU A 103 -7.06 -12.79 -4.44
CA LEU A 103 -6.35 -11.84 -3.59
C LEU A 103 -6.93 -10.44 -3.78
N HIS A 104 -6.93 -9.66 -2.71
CA HIS A 104 -7.37 -8.27 -2.71
C HIS A 104 -6.36 -7.43 -1.96
N VAL A 105 -5.85 -6.38 -2.58
CA VAL A 105 -4.87 -5.45 -2.04
C VAL A 105 -5.57 -4.12 -1.77
N ILE A 106 -5.55 -3.71 -0.51
CA ILE A 106 -6.08 -2.42 -0.05
C ILE A 106 -4.90 -1.56 0.39
N SER A 107 -4.80 -0.36 -0.18
CA SER A 107 -3.82 0.66 0.20
C SER A 107 -4.53 1.88 0.78
N LEU A 108 -4.21 2.21 2.04
CA LEU A 108 -4.64 3.44 2.71
C LEU A 108 -3.48 4.41 2.78
N ILE A 109 -3.73 5.66 2.37
CA ILE A 109 -2.70 6.69 2.24
C ILE A 109 -3.10 7.90 3.08
N GLY A 110 -2.14 8.51 3.79
CA GLY A 110 -2.33 9.75 4.55
C GLY A 110 -2.22 9.52 6.05
N ASN A 111 -3.09 10.18 6.83
CA ASN A 111 -3.21 9.92 8.27
C ASN A 111 -4.30 8.86 8.50
N VAL A 112 -3.93 7.58 8.42
CA VAL A 112 -4.89 6.47 8.36
C VAL A 112 -5.77 6.38 9.61
N THR A 113 -5.26 6.70 10.79
CA THR A 113 -6.01 6.64 12.05
C THR A 113 -7.03 7.77 12.21
N ALA A 114 -6.80 8.93 11.58
CA ALA A 114 -7.75 10.04 11.61
C ALA A 114 -8.69 10.02 10.40
N ARG A 115 -8.14 10.09 9.18
CA ARG A 115 -8.86 10.02 7.90
C ARG A 115 -7.85 9.80 6.77
N PRO A 116 -7.94 8.70 6.01
CA PRO A 116 -7.08 8.51 4.84
C PRO A 116 -7.42 9.56 3.78
N ILE A 117 -6.39 10.10 3.12
CA ILE A 117 -6.55 11.03 1.99
C ILE A 117 -6.87 10.28 0.69
N ALA A 118 -6.49 9.00 0.62
CA ALA A 118 -6.81 8.12 -0.49
C ALA A 118 -6.92 6.66 -0.04
N LEU A 119 -7.75 5.93 -0.77
CA LEU A 119 -7.97 4.49 -0.68
C LEU A 119 -7.85 3.92 -2.08
N LEU A 120 -6.98 2.93 -2.26
CA LEU A 120 -6.80 2.22 -3.52
C LEU A 120 -7.06 0.74 -3.28
N ILE A 121 -7.85 0.11 -4.15
CA ILE A 121 -8.22 -1.30 -4.03
C ILE A 121 -7.97 -1.99 -5.37
N ASP A 122 -7.02 -2.91 -5.40
CA ASP A 122 -6.90 -3.92 -6.45
C ASP A 122 -7.55 -5.20 -5.94
N TYR A 123 -8.62 -5.65 -6.56
CA TYR A 123 -9.39 -6.79 -6.10
C TYR A 123 -9.66 -7.77 -7.23
N ASP A 124 -10.01 -8.99 -6.83
CA ASP A 124 -10.23 -10.12 -7.72
C ASP A 124 -8.98 -10.55 -8.51
N ILE A 125 -7.81 -10.39 -7.89
CA ILE A 125 -6.54 -10.91 -8.43
C ILE A 125 -6.51 -12.43 -8.25
N PRO A 126 -6.33 -13.25 -9.29
CA PRO A 126 -6.25 -14.70 -9.12
C PRO A 126 -5.08 -15.14 -8.22
N SER A 127 -5.37 -15.92 -7.17
CA SER A 127 -4.31 -16.48 -6.33
C SER A 127 -3.64 -17.66 -7.01
N THR A 128 -2.39 -17.51 -7.45
CA THR A 128 -1.65 -18.53 -8.21
C THR A 128 -0.80 -19.45 -7.33
N GLY A 129 -0.71 -19.21 -6.03
CA GLY A 129 0.23 -19.92 -5.15
C GLY A 129 1.67 -19.39 -5.24
N SER A 130 1.88 -18.23 -5.86
CA SER A 130 3.20 -17.63 -6.05
C SER A 130 3.58 -16.72 -4.89
N ALA A 131 4.87 -16.74 -4.50
CA ALA A 131 5.40 -15.85 -3.47
C ALA A 131 5.37 -14.38 -3.90
N SER A 132 5.61 -14.11 -5.19
CA SER A 132 5.58 -12.79 -5.79
C SER A 132 4.37 -12.67 -6.70
N VAL A 133 3.67 -11.55 -6.61
CA VAL A 133 2.48 -11.23 -7.41
C VAL A 133 2.75 -9.93 -8.14
N ASN A 134 2.65 -9.95 -9.47
CA ASN A 134 2.73 -8.77 -10.31
C ASN A 134 1.31 -8.46 -10.84
N ILE A 135 0.78 -7.31 -10.41
CA ILE A 135 -0.59 -6.86 -10.71
C ILE A 135 -0.68 -6.30 -12.12
N GLU A 136 0.35 -5.63 -12.62
CA GLU A 136 0.34 -5.00 -13.95
C GLU A 136 0.22 -6.00 -15.10
N ASN A 137 0.71 -7.22 -14.88
CA ASN A 137 0.68 -8.29 -15.88
C ASN A 137 -0.61 -9.11 -15.83
N ILE A 138 -1.58 -8.75 -14.99
CA ILE A 138 -2.86 -9.45 -14.90
C ILE A 138 -3.75 -9.00 -16.05
N SER A 139 -4.00 -9.91 -16.99
CA SER A 139 -4.95 -9.71 -18.08
C SER A 139 -6.33 -10.31 -17.81
N ASP A 140 -6.60 -10.73 -16.57
CA ASP A 140 -7.87 -11.36 -16.19
C ASP A 140 -9.01 -10.33 -16.18
N SER A 141 -10.10 -10.64 -16.89
CA SER A 141 -11.33 -9.83 -16.93
C SER A 141 -11.99 -9.59 -15.57
N LYS A 142 -11.68 -10.41 -14.56
CA LYS A 142 -12.23 -10.29 -13.22
C LYS A 142 -11.46 -9.32 -12.34
N HIS A 143 -10.16 -9.13 -12.57
CA HIS A 143 -9.37 -8.15 -11.82
C HIS A 143 -9.96 -6.75 -12.02
N ARG A 144 -10.14 -6.05 -10.91
CA ARG A 144 -10.71 -4.71 -10.89
C ARG A 144 -9.86 -3.81 -10.01
N PHE A 145 -9.88 -2.53 -10.37
CA PHE A 145 -9.25 -1.47 -9.60
C PHE A 145 -10.29 -0.42 -9.22
N LEU A 146 -10.23 0.06 -7.98
CA LEU A 146 -10.98 1.21 -7.49
C LEU A 146 -10.04 2.16 -6.77
N GLY A 147 -9.98 3.41 -7.23
CA GLY A 147 -9.29 4.48 -6.54
C GLY A 147 -10.28 5.51 -6.02
N TYR A 148 -10.17 5.85 -4.74
CA TYR A 148 -10.84 6.99 -4.13
C TYR A 148 -9.81 7.96 -3.58
N ILE A 149 -9.95 9.23 -3.93
CA ILE A 149 -9.14 10.32 -3.40
C ILE A 149 -10.11 11.31 -2.75
N SER A 150 -9.91 11.58 -1.47
CA SER A 150 -10.72 12.54 -0.73
C SER A 150 -10.51 13.96 -1.26
N ASN A 151 -11.52 14.82 -1.12
CA ASN A 151 -11.38 16.26 -1.38
C ASN A 151 -10.59 16.99 -0.27
N GLY A 152 -9.99 16.27 0.68
CA GLY A 152 -9.12 16.87 1.69
C GLY A 152 -7.88 17.47 1.02
N THR A 153 -7.53 18.69 1.39
CA THR A 153 -6.28 19.30 0.92
C THR A 153 -5.11 18.55 1.54
N VAL A 154 -4.22 18.03 0.68
CA VAL A 154 -2.89 17.60 1.12
C VAL A 154 -2.22 18.82 1.76
N PRO A 155 -1.75 18.74 3.02
CA PRO A 155 -1.12 19.88 3.67
C PRO A 155 0.02 20.41 2.81
N LEU A 156 -0.03 21.71 2.48
CA LEU A 156 1.00 22.46 1.77
C LEU A 156 2.21 22.75 2.68
N GLN A 157 2.59 21.81 3.55
CA GLN A 157 3.75 21.98 4.43
C GLN A 157 5.04 21.68 3.66
N ASP A 158 6.10 22.43 3.99
CA ASP A 158 7.43 22.33 3.37
C ASP A 158 8.03 20.92 3.52
N THR A 159 7.67 20.24 4.62
CA THR A 159 7.91 18.81 4.86
C THR A 159 6.60 18.15 5.28
N TYR A 160 6.12 17.19 4.48
CA TYR A 160 4.92 16.43 4.81
C TYR A 160 5.19 14.92 4.70
N ARG A 161 4.90 14.19 5.77
CA ARG A 161 5.05 12.74 5.88
C ARG A 161 3.69 12.04 5.78
N GLN A 162 3.53 11.21 4.75
CA GLN A 162 2.36 10.38 4.49
C GLN A 162 2.62 8.95 4.95
N GLN A 163 1.68 8.37 5.68
CA GLN A 163 1.68 6.94 5.96
C GLN A 163 1.04 6.19 4.78
N TYR A 164 1.65 5.09 4.37
CA TYR A 164 1.07 4.11 3.47
C TYR A 164 0.87 2.83 4.24
N VAL A 165 -0.35 2.30 4.24
CA VAL A 165 -0.68 1.00 4.82
C VAL A 165 -1.24 0.12 3.72
N VAL A 166 -0.57 -0.99 3.44
CA VAL A 166 -0.93 -1.97 2.42
C VAL A 166 -1.35 -3.26 3.12
N ILE A 167 -2.56 -3.72 2.85
CA ILE A 167 -3.09 -4.97 3.40
C ILE A 167 -3.59 -5.86 2.27
N VAL A 168 -3.29 -7.15 2.39
CA VAL A 168 -3.72 -8.19 1.47
C VAL A 168 -4.72 -9.10 2.16
N TYR A 169 -5.81 -9.39 1.47
CA TYR A 169 -6.86 -10.34 1.85
C TYR A 169 -6.93 -11.47 0.84
N LYS A 170 -7.52 -12.60 1.24
CA LYS A 170 -7.82 -13.72 0.35
C LYS A 170 -9.27 -14.18 0.55
N THR A 171 -9.96 -14.41 -0.56
CA THR A 171 -11.32 -14.99 -0.60
C THR A 171 -11.38 -16.19 -1.54
N GLU A 172 -12.38 -17.05 -1.38
CA GLU A 172 -12.61 -18.20 -2.28
C GLU A 172 -13.33 -17.80 -3.58
N THR A 173 -14.27 -16.86 -3.48
CA THR A 173 -15.02 -16.30 -4.61
C THR A 173 -14.61 -14.84 -4.87
N PRO A 174 -14.85 -14.30 -6.09
CA PRO A 174 -14.58 -12.90 -6.35
C PRO A 174 -15.32 -12.00 -5.37
N LEU A 175 -14.66 -10.95 -4.89
CA LEU A 175 -15.25 -9.89 -4.10
C LEU A 175 -16.32 -9.14 -4.89
N SER A 176 -16.15 -8.96 -6.21
CA SER A 176 -17.17 -8.36 -7.08
C SER A 176 -18.52 -9.09 -7.07
N ASP A 177 -18.50 -10.39 -6.76
CA ASP A 177 -19.69 -11.24 -6.75
C ASP A 177 -20.38 -11.22 -5.38
N GLN A 178 -19.71 -10.70 -4.35
CA GLN A 178 -20.16 -10.73 -2.96
C GLN A 178 -20.63 -9.37 -2.45
N ALA A 179 -20.03 -8.28 -2.93
CA ALA A 179 -20.32 -6.93 -2.45
C ALA A 179 -20.19 -5.88 -3.55
N ASN A 180 -20.92 -4.78 -3.40
CA ASN A 180 -20.73 -3.59 -4.22
C ASN A 180 -19.62 -2.71 -3.62
N VAL A 181 -18.37 -3.05 -3.92
CA VAL A 181 -17.17 -2.38 -3.39
C VAL A 181 -17.22 -0.87 -3.59
N THR A 182 -17.67 -0.41 -4.76
CA THR A 182 -17.75 1.02 -5.07
C THR A 182 -18.78 1.74 -4.18
N ALA A 183 -19.97 1.15 -4.01
CA ALA A 183 -21.00 1.73 -3.16
C ALA A 183 -20.56 1.80 -1.69
N ASP A 184 -19.93 0.73 -1.18
CA ASP A 184 -19.42 0.69 0.19
C ASP A 184 -18.32 1.73 0.42
N VAL A 185 -17.36 1.86 -0.51
CA VAL A 185 -16.32 2.89 -0.42
C VAL A 185 -16.93 4.28 -0.38
N ILE A 186 -17.82 4.62 -1.31
CA ILE A 186 -18.45 5.95 -1.35
C ILE A 186 -19.20 6.25 -0.04
N HIS A 187 -19.87 5.26 0.54
CA HIS A 187 -20.70 5.45 1.73
C HIS A 187 -19.88 5.51 3.02
N PHE A 188 -18.78 4.75 3.13
CA PHE A 188 -18.07 4.54 4.40
C PHE A 188 -16.62 5.04 4.41
N ILE A 189 -16.13 5.71 3.37
CA ILE A 189 -14.73 6.16 3.32
C ILE A 189 -14.31 7.10 4.46
N ASP A 190 -15.23 7.95 4.91
CA ASP A 190 -15.00 8.84 6.05
C ASP A 190 -15.02 8.11 7.40
N GLN A 191 -15.41 6.83 7.39
CA GLN A 191 -15.45 5.93 8.53
C GLN A 191 -14.71 4.64 8.18
N ILE A 192 -13.41 4.75 7.87
CA ILE A 192 -12.65 3.62 7.32
C ILE A 192 -12.67 2.37 8.22
N SER A 193 -12.68 2.54 9.55
CA SER A 193 -12.84 1.42 10.49
C SER A 193 -14.18 0.70 10.32
N TYR A 194 -15.25 1.45 10.03
CA TYR A 194 -16.57 0.89 9.70
C TYR A 194 -16.55 0.21 8.33
N PHE A 195 -15.95 0.82 7.31
CA PHE A 195 -15.78 0.21 6.00
C PHE A 195 -15.12 -1.17 6.12
N ILE A 196 -14.01 -1.27 6.84
CA ILE A 196 -13.28 -2.52 7.00
C ILE A 196 -14.05 -3.54 7.87
N SER A 197 -14.75 -3.09 8.91
CA SER A 197 -15.31 -4.01 9.92
C SER A 197 -16.76 -4.40 9.71
N ASN A 198 -17.57 -3.53 9.11
CA ASN A 198 -19.03 -3.65 9.09
C ASN A 198 -19.68 -3.47 7.71
N SER A 199 -18.95 -2.99 6.69
CA SER A 199 -19.51 -2.95 5.33
C SER A 199 -19.64 -4.38 4.77
N ALA A 200 -20.48 -4.55 3.74
CA ALA A 200 -20.60 -5.83 3.04
C ALA A 200 -19.23 -6.26 2.46
N THR A 201 -18.48 -5.30 1.91
CA THR A 201 -17.12 -5.50 1.42
C THR A 201 -16.17 -5.96 2.54
N GLY A 202 -16.19 -5.28 3.69
CA GLY A 202 -15.36 -5.64 4.86
C GLY A 202 -15.65 -7.05 5.37
N HIS A 203 -16.92 -7.42 5.46
CA HIS A 203 -17.33 -8.77 5.84
C HIS A 203 -16.90 -9.83 4.81
N ALA A 204 -17.02 -9.54 3.51
CA ALA A 204 -16.61 -10.47 2.45
C ALA A 204 -15.09 -10.67 2.40
N LEU A 205 -14.29 -9.63 2.67
CA LEU A 205 -12.83 -9.71 2.75
C LEU A 205 -12.35 -10.60 3.90
N GLY A 206 -13.09 -10.62 5.01
CA GLY A 206 -12.76 -11.44 6.17
C GLY A 206 -11.46 -10.99 6.85
N LYS A 207 -10.54 -11.93 7.05
CA LYS A 207 -9.30 -11.69 7.82
C LYS A 207 -8.15 -11.28 6.91
N PRO A 208 -7.36 -10.26 7.27
CA PRO A 208 -6.17 -9.90 6.51
C PRO A 208 -5.11 -11.00 6.61
N ILE A 209 -4.56 -11.41 5.47
CA ILE A 209 -3.55 -12.47 5.41
C ILE A 209 -2.13 -11.92 5.49
N ALA A 210 -1.88 -10.74 4.93
CA ALA A 210 -0.57 -10.10 4.97
C ALA A 210 -0.70 -8.58 4.96
N GLY A 211 0.32 -7.90 5.44
CA GLY A 211 0.37 -6.44 5.34
C GLY A 211 1.78 -5.89 5.50
N LEU A 212 1.94 -4.66 5.05
CA LEU A 212 3.09 -3.82 5.35
C LEU A 212 2.65 -2.36 5.46
N PHE A 213 3.46 -1.55 6.13
CA PHE A 213 3.33 -0.10 6.06
C PHE A 213 4.69 0.51 5.81
N PHE A 214 4.69 1.70 5.25
CA PHE A 214 5.87 2.51 5.00
C PHE A 214 5.49 3.98 5.07
N TYR A 215 6.50 4.84 5.11
CA TYR A 215 6.29 6.29 5.09
C TYR A 215 6.84 6.88 3.81
N LYS A 216 6.19 7.94 3.37
CA LYS A 216 6.71 8.79 2.30
C LYS A 216 6.80 10.22 2.80
N GLU A 217 7.93 10.86 2.57
CA GLU A 217 8.18 12.24 2.95
C GLU A 217 8.43 13.09 1.70
N LYS A 218 7.76 14.23 1.57
CA LYS A 218 8.07 15.23 0.56
C LYS A 218 9.11 16.20 1.13
N LEU A 219 10.23 16.36 0.43
CA LEU A 219 11.22 17.38 0.71
C LEU A 219 11.10 18.47 -0.36
N THR A 220 10.89 19.71 0.05
CA THR A 220 11.07 20.89 -0.81
C THR A 220 12.54 21.27 -0.77
N ASN A 221 13.18 21.32 -1.95
CA ASN A 221 14.51 21.92 -2.05
C ASN A 221 14.33 23.44 -2.01
N GLU A 222 14.96 24.10 -1.05
CA GLU A 222 15.27 25.53 -1.12
C GLU A 222 16.20 25.83 -2.30
#